data_AF-A0A9Q0VML9-F1
#
_entry.id   AF-A0A9Q0VML9-F1
#
_cell.length_a   1.000
_cell.length_b   1.000
_cell.length_c   1.000
_cell.angle_alpha   90.00
_cell.angle_beta   90.00
_cell.angle_gamma   90.00
#
_symmetry.space_group_name_H-M   'P 1'
#
loop_
_entity.id
_entity.type
_entity.pdbx_description
1 polymer ?
#
loop_
_entity_poly.entity_id
_entity_poly.type
_entity_poly.pdbx_seq_one_letter_code
_entity_poly.pdbx_strand_id
1 'polypeptide(L)'
;MERNVASTKTGKCGIAMEASYPTKKSANPPNPGPSPPSPVNPPPPEKPSSECDDYYSCPAGSTCCCIYQYGDYCFGWGCCPLESATCCDDHNSCCPHEFPVCDLEAGTCRMSKSNPFGVKALTRAPARITQSHQLGGRRFSSA
;
A
#
# COMPACT_ATOMS: atom_id res chain seq x y z
N MET A 1 58.94 -53.85 -2.77
CA MET A 1 57.81 -52.91 -3.00
C MET A 1 56.91 -53.55 -4.04
N GLU A 2 55.95 -54.38 -3.62
CA GLU A 2 54.97 -54.95 -4.55
C GLU A 2 53.86 -53.93 -4.79
N ARG A 3 53.66 -53.56 -6.06
CA ARG A 3 52.52 -52.75 -6.51
C ARG A 3 51.57 -53.65 -7.28
N ASN A 4 50.29 -53.56 -6.92
CA ASN A 4 49.15 -54.19 -7.61
C ASN A 4 49.16 -55.72 -7.59
N VAL A 5 48.65 -56.28 -6.49
CA VAL A 5 48.28 -57.70 -6.43
C VAL A 5 47.03 -57.88 -7.31
N ALA A 6 47.18 -58.60 -8.43
CA ALA A 6 46.19 -58.69 -9.51
C ALA A 6 44.83 -59.29 -9.09
N SER A 7 44.68 -59.79 -7.86
CA SER A 7 43.50 -60.54 -7.41
C SER A 7 42.81 -59.99 -6.15
N THR A 8 43.10 -58.75 -5.73
CA THR A 8 42.41 -58.13 -4.59
C THR A 8 41.84 -56.76 -4.97
N LYS A 9 40.50 -56.62 -4.86
CA LYS A 9 39.76 -55.35 -5.07
C LYS A 9 40.01 -54.28 -3.99
N THR A 10 40.85 -54.58 -3.00
CA THR A 10 41.13 -53.68 -1.87
C THR A 10 42.64 -53.66 -1.62
N GLY A 11 43.24 -52.48 -1.76
CA GLY A 11 44.64 -52.25 -1.40
C GLY A 11 44.86 -52.34 0.11
N LYS A 12 46.02 -52.83 0.54
CA LYS A 12 46.40 -52.84 1.97
C LYS A 12 46.50 -51.39 2.46
N CYS A 13 45.61 -51.03 3.37
CA CYS A 13 45.47 -49.74 4.04
C CYS A 13 45.02 -48.57 3.12
N GLY A 14 43.71 -48.40 2.99
CA GLY A 14 43.04 -47.09 3.03
C GLY A 14 43.06 -46.18 1.80
N ILE A 15 44.00 -46.31 0.87
CA ILE A 15 44.15 -45.35 -0.26
C ILE A 15 43.45 -45.73 -1.57
N ALA A 16 42.97 -46.98 -1.70
CA ALA A 16 42.33 -47.49 -2.93
C ALA A 16 40.85 -47.85 -2.74
N MET A 17 40.16 -47.23 -1.78
CA MET A 17 38.70 -47.37 -1.66
C MET A 17 38.06 -46.39 -2.63
N GLU A 18 37.46 -46.90 -3.71
CA GLU A 18 36.62 -46.09 -4.58
C GLU A 18 35.48 -45.51 -3.76
N ALA A 19 35.30 -44.19 -3.86
CA ALA A 19 34.31 -43.50 -3.09
C ALA A 19 32.91 -43.81 -3.63
N SER A 20 32.11 -44.49 -2.82
CA SER A 20 30.76 -44.93 -3.14
C SER A 20 29.77 -43.79 -2.88
N TYR A 21 29.81 -42.75 -3.71
CA TYR A 21 28.74 -41.76 -3.73
C TYR A 21 27.58 -42.29 -4.59
N PRO A 22 26.32 -42.03 -4.21
CA PRO A 22 25.18 -42.32 -5.07
C PRO A 22 25.31 -41.50 -6.36
N THR A 23 25.53 -42.16 -7.51
CA THR A 23 25.49 -41.49 -8.81
C THR A 23 24.05 -41.17 -9.18
N LYS A 24 23.83 -39.93 -9.62
CA LYS A 24 22.50 -39.38 -9.92
C LYS A 24 21.92 -40.09 -11.16
N LYS A 25 20.88 -40.92 -10.97
CA LYS A 25 20.26 -41.75 -12.04
C LYS A 25 19.23 -41.02 -12.91
N SER A 26 19.03 -39.72 -12.73
CA SER A 26 18.08 -38.94 -13.54
C SER A 26 18.61 -37.55 -13.86
N ALA A 27 18.33 -37.08 -15.07
CA ALA A 27 18.45 -35.66 -15.39
C ALA A 27 17.59 -34.86 -14.42
N ASN A 28 18.08 -33.68 -14.01
CA ASN A 28 17.22 -32.71 -13.34
C ASN A 28 16.09 -32.35 -14.31
N PRO A 29 14.83 -32.27 -13.85
CA PRO A 29 13.76 -31.74 -14.69
C PRO A 29 14.16 -30.35 -15.20
N PRO A 30 13.82 -29.97 -16.44
CA PRO A 30 14.09 -28.64 -16.94
C PRO A 30 13.39 -27.65 -16.01
N ASN A 31 14.18 -26.75 -15.43
CA ASN A 31 13.66 -25.66 -14.61
C ASN A 31 12.72 -24.83 -15.50
N PRO A 32 11.39 -24.87 -15.28
CA PRO A 32 10.51 -23.90 -15.92
C PRO A 32 10.86 -22.58 -15.26
N GLY A 33 11.54 -21.70 -15.99
CA GLY A 33 11.79 -20.34 -15.51
C GLY A 33 10.50 -19.70 -15.01
N PRO A 34 10.58 -18.69 -14.11
CA PRO A 34 9.40 -18.04 -13.57
C PRO A 34 8.47 -17.68 -14.74
N SER A 35 7.24 -18.18 -14.70
CA SER A 35 6.24 -17.83 -15.69
C SER A 35 6.15 -16.30 -15.76
N PRO A 36 6.05 -15.71 -16.95
CA PRO A 36 5.79 -14.29 -17.08
C PRO A 36 4.62 -13.91 -16.17
N PRO A 37 4.65 -12.77 -15.46
CA PRO A 37 3.49 -12.33 -14.72
C PRO A 37 2.31 -12.31 -15.70
N SER A 38 1.25 -13.04 -15.37
CA SER A 38 -0.01 -12.97 -16.10
C SER A 38 -0.38 -11.50 -16.33
N PRO A 39 -1.02 -11.14 -17.47
CA PRO A 39 -1.52 -9.79 -17.67
C PRO A 39 -2.30 -9.40 -16.42
N VAL A 40 -1.85 -8.33 -15.76
CA VAL A 40 -2.53 -7.81 -14.57
C VAL A 40 -3.96 -7.54 -15.01
N ASN A 41 -4.90 -8.36 -14.51
CA ASN A 41 -6.33 -8.07 -14.64
C ASN A 41 -6.55 -6.59 -14.27
N PRO A 42 -7.46 -5.87 -14.96
CA PRO A 42 -7.75 -4.49 -14.61
C PRO A 42 -7.96 -4.37 -13.09
N PRO A 43 -7.48 -3.29 -12.45
CA PRO A 43 -7.58 -3.12 -11.01
C PRO A 43 -9.01 -3.43 -10.54
N PRO A 44 -9.19 -4.03 -9.34
CA PRO A 44 -10.51 -4.22 -8.74
C PRO A 44 -11.31 -2.93 -8.92
N PRO A 45 -12.62 -2.99 -9.24
CA PRO A 45 -13.41 -1.81 -9.60
C PRO A 45 -13.05 -0.69 -8.63
N GLU A 46 -12.31 0.29 -9.15
CA GLU A 46 -11.84 1.42 -8.36
C GLU A 46 -13.11 1.99 -7.76
N LYS A 47 -13.25 1.87 -6.43
CA LYS A 47 -14.39 2.46 -5.72
C LYS A 47 -14.51 3.90 -6.26
N PRO A 48 -15.71 4.32 -6.69
CA PRO A 48 -15.84 5.58 -7.41
C PRO A 48 -15.16 6.68 -6.59
N SER A 49 -14.32 7.47 -7.24
CA SER A 49 -13.72 8.65 -6.63
C SER A 49 -14.83 9.48 -6.01
N SER A 50 -14.69 9.83 -4.73
CA SER A 50 -15.65 10.69 -4.06
C SER A 50 -15.51 12.09 -4.67
N GLU A 51 -16.43 12.47 -5.56
CA GLU A 51 -16.49 13.83 -6.07
C GLU A 51 -17.01 14.73 -4.94
N CYS A 52 -16.20 15.71 -4.56
CA CYS A 52 -16.55 16.65 -3.50
C CYS A 52 -17.38 17.80 -4.07
N ASP A 53 -17.00 18.24 -5.26
CA ASP A 53 -17.53 19.39 -5.98
C ASP A 53 -17.14 19.29 -7.46
N ASP A 54 -17.63 20.19 -8.30
CA ASP A 54 -17.35 20.24 -9.75
C ASP A 54 -15.84 20.32 -10.08
N TYR A 55 -15.07 20.91 -9.16
CA TYR A 55 -13.63 21.15 -9.32
C TYR A 55 -12.75 20.24 -8.47
N TYR A 56 -13.30 19.50 -7.50
CA TYR A 56 -12.50 18.78 -6.51
C TYR A 56 -12.99 17.34 -6.33
N SER A 57 -12.04 16.40 -6.35
CA SER A 57 -12.26 14.98 -6.14
C SER A 57 -11.28 14.39 -5.13
N CYS A 58 -11.76 13.41 -4.39
CA CYS A 58 -10.98 12.63 -3.43
C CYS A 58 -10.80 11.18 -3.90
N PRO A 59 -9.71 10.51 -3.49
CA PRO A 59 -9.54 9.10 -3.80
C PRO A 59 -10.65 8.26 -3.16
N ALA A 60 -10.86 7.07 -3.72
CA ALA A 60 -11.81 6.09 -3.24
C ALA A 60 -11.78 5.90 -1.70
N GLY A 61 -12.95 5.86 -1.07
CA GLY A 61 -13.06 5.65 0.39
C GLY A 61 -12.56 6.82 1.23
N SER A 62 -12.40 8.00 0.62
CA SER A 62 -12.10 9.23 1.33
C SER A 62 -13.34 10.11 1.48
N THR A 63 -13.36 10.89 2.55
CA THR A 63 -14.42 11.87 2.84
C THR A 63 -13.97 13.27 2.48
N CYS A 64 -14.84 14.00 1.78
CA CYS A 64 -14.63 15.39 1.40
C CYS A 64 -14.96 16.32 2.58
N CYS A 65 -13.99 17.12 2.99
CA CYS A 65 -14.15 18.13 4.02
C CYS A 65 -13.88 19.52 3.49
N CYS A 66 -14.75 20.47 3.82
CA CYS A 66 -14.51 21.86 3.47
C CYS A 66 -13.36 22.45 4.32
N ILE A 67 -12.42 23.11 3.66
CA ILE A 67 -11.30 23.84 4.27
C ILE A 67 -11.61 25.33 4.38
N TYR A 68 -12.28 25.89 3.36
CA TYR A 68 -12.62 27.31 3.34
C TYR A 68 -14.07 27.50 2.94
N GLN A 69 -14.94 27.61 3.93
CA GLN A 69 -16.36 27.87 3.73
C GLN A 69 -16.61 29.38 3.67
N TYR A 70 -17.32 29.82 2.65
CA TYR A 70 -17.80 31.20 2.53
C TYR A 70 -19.26 31.17 2.05
N GLY A 71 -20.16 31.45 2.99
CA GLY A 71 -21.59 31.22 2.79
C GLY A 71 -21.88 29.73 2.58
N ASP A 72 -22.68 29.42 1.56
CA ASP A 72 -23.02 28.05 1.18
C ASP A 72 -21.97 27.37 0.28
N TYR A 73 -20.89 28.08 -0.07
CA TYR A 73 -19.86 27.60 -0.98
C TYR A 73 -18.57 27.24 -0.26
N CYS A 74 -17.94 26.17 -0.72
CA CYS A 74 -16.62 25.77 -0.26
C CYS A 74 -15.57 26.08 -1.33
N PHE A 75 -14.58 26.91 -1.00
CA PHE A 75 -13.52 27.32 -1.94
C PHE A 75 -12.30 26.39 -1.91
N GLY A 76 -12.24 25.47 -0.96
CA GLY A 76 -11.12 24.57 -0.82
C GLY A 76 -11.55 23.28 -0.13
N TRP A 77 -11.13 22.15 -0.69
CA TRP A 77 -11.52 20.83 -0.21
C TRP A 77 -10.31 20.04 0.27
N GLY A 78 -10.51 19.30 1.36
CA GLY A 78 -9.56 18.36 1.93
C GLY A 78 -10.15 16.96 1.94
N CYS A 79 -9.31 15.96 1.67
CA CYS A 79 -9.67 14.56 1.70
C CYS A 79 -9.22 13.92 3.00
N CYS A 80 -10.16 13.31 3.71
CA CYS A 80 -9.86 12.40 4.80
C CYS A 80 -9.72 10.98 4.29
N PRO A 81 -8.66 10.24 4.64
CA PRO A 81 -8.43 8.87 4.16
C PRO A 81 -9.40 7.83 4.77
N LEU A 82 -10.40 8.29 5.52
CA LEU A 82 -11.43 7.45 6.14
C LEU A 82 -12.77 7.69 5.46
N GLU A 83 -13.53 6.61 5.34
CA GLU A 83 -14.92 6.63 4.87
C GLU A 83 -15.81 7.18 5.99
N SER A 84 -16.72 8.09 5.65
CA SER A 84 -17.65 8.74 6.59
C SER A 84 -16.97 9.46 7.78
N ALA A 85 -15.85 10.15 7.54
CA ALA A 85 -15.15 10.90 8.58
C ALA A 85 -15.88 12.21 8.95
N THR A 86 -15.81 12.59 10.21
CA THR A 86 -16.28 13.90 10.69
C THR A 86 -15.20 14.95 10.47
N CYS A 87 -15.56 16.02 9.78
CA CYS A 87 -14.69 17.16 9.55
C CYS A 87 -14.65 18.05 10.80
N CYS A 88 -13.47 18.22 11.36
CA CYS A 88 -13.22 19.17 12.44
C CYS A 88 -13.16 20.63 11.94
N ASP A 89 -13.39 21.56 12.85
CA ASP A 89 -13.42 23.02 12.62
C ASP A 89 -12.04 23.63 12.37
N ASP A 90 -10.96 22.90 12.66
CA ASP A 90 -9.58 23.34 12.35
C ASP A 90 -9.26 23.30 10.84
N HIS A 91 -10.21 22.84 10.03
CA HIS A 91 -10.12 22.74 8.57
C HIS A 91 -9.03 21.79 8.04
N ASN A 92 -8.19 21.23 8.90
CA ASN A 92 -7.03 20.43 8.53
C ASN A 92 -7.07 18.99 9.11
N SER A 93 -7.89 18.76 10.14
CA SER A 93 -7.99 17.50 10.84
C SER A 93 -9.36 16.86 10.64
N CYS A 94 -9.42 15.54 10.74
CA CYS A 94 -10.68 14.82 10.75
C CYS A 94 -10.63 13.62 11.66
N CYS A 95 -11.85 13.24 12.05
CA CYS A 95 -12.08 12.19 12.99
C CYS A 95 -12.86 11.05 12.34
N PRO A 96 -12.59 9.79 12.73
CA PRO A 96 -13.45 8.67 12.36
C PRO A 96 -14.87 8.88 12.89
N HIS A 97 -15.86 8.28 12.21
CA HIS A 97 -17.26 8.31 12.62
C HIS A 97 -17.47 7.85 14.08
N GLU A 98 -16.69 6.88 14.55
CA GLU A 98 -16.73 6.38 15.93
C GLU A 98 -16.32 7.43 16.98
N PHE A 99 -15.53 8.44 16.59
CA PHE A 99 -15.02 9.47 17.49
C PHE A 99 -15.36 10.87 16.96
N PRO A 100 -16.64 11.27 16.92
CA PRO A 100 -17.06 12.49 16.22
C PRO A 100 -16.66 13.78 16.94
N VAL A 101 -16.22 13.72 18.20
CA VAL A 101 -15.86 14.91 18.99
C VAL A 101 -14.40 15.26 18.74
N CYS A 102 -14.16 16.37 18.03
CA CYS A 102 -12.82 16.91 17.80
C CYS A 102 -12.34 17.68 19.03
N ASP A 103 -11.23 17.25 19.61
CA ASP A 103 -10.47 17.96 20.64
C ASP A 103 -9.27 18.63 19.97
N LEU A 104 -9.45 19.90 19.59
CA LEU A 104 -8.46 20.66 18.82
C LEU A 104 -7.22 21.04 19.66
N GLU A 105 -7.38 21.17 20.98
CA GLU A 105 -6.28 21.49 21.89
C GLU A 105 -5.30 20.32 22.02
N ALA A 106 -5.83 19.10 22.17
CA ALA A 106 -5.02 17.89 22.21
C ALA A 106 -4.69 17.31 20.82
N GLY A 107 -5.37 17.75 19.76
CA GLY A 107 -5.25 17.17 18.42
C GLY A 107 -5.76 15.72 18.36
N THR A 108 -6.81 15.42 19.11
CA THR A 108 -7.39 14.08 19.24
C THR A 108 -8.89 14.08 18.99
N CYS A 109 -9.43 12.90 18.67
CA CYS A 109 -10.83 12.66 18.46
C CYS A 109 -11.36 11.78 19.60
N ARG A 110 -12.47 12.18 20.20
CA ARG A 110 -13.08 11.50 21.35
C ARG A 110 -14.49 11.05 20.97
N MET A 111 -14.98 10.01 21.62
CA MET A 111 -16.35 9.53 21.36
C MET A 111 -17.39 10.43 22.03
N SER A 112 -17.01 11.03 23.17
CA SER A 112 -17.81 12.04 23.86
C SER A 112 -16.89 13.00 24.61
N LYS A 113 -17.41 14.16 25.01
CA LYS A 113 -16.66 15.18 25.77
C LYS A 113 -16.11 14.66 27.11
N SER A 114 -16.72 13.62 27.69
CA SER A 114 -16.31 13.03 28.97
C SER A 114 -15.44 11.77 28.85
N ASN A 115 -15.18 11.28 27.63
CA ASN A 115 -14.41 10.06 27.45
C ASN A 115 -12.91 10.32 27.61
N PRO A 116 -12.19 9.66 28.54
CA PRO A 116 -10.75 9.89 28.73
C PRO A 116 -9.91 9.31 27.59
N PHE A 117 -10.48 8.45 26.75
CA PHE A 117 -9.82 7.87 25.59
C PHE A 117 -10.09 8.72 24.35
N GLY A 118 -9.02 9.19 23.72
CA GLY A 118 -9.04 9.87 22.44
C GLY A 118 -8.12 9.16 21.46
N VAL A 119 -8.57 9.03 20.21
CA VAL A 119 -7.72 8.59 19.10
C VAL A 119 -7.05 9.81 18.47
N LYS A 120 -5.88 9.65 17.86
CA LYS A 120 -5.21 10.77 17.20
C LYS A 120 -6.06 11.25 16.02
N ALA A 121 -6.25 12.57 15.90
CA ALA A 121 -6.92 13.13 14.74
C ALA A 121 -6.10 12.87 13.47
N LEU A 122 -6.77 12.52 12.39
CA LEU A 122 -6.11 12.28 11.11
C LEU A 122 -5.95 13.61 10.37
N THR A 123 -4.77 13.81 9.80
CA THR A 123 -4.53 14.98 8.94
C THR A 123 -5.14 14.75 7.57
N ARG A 124 -5.82 15.78 7.06
CA ARG A 124 -6.39 15.80 5.72
C ARG A 124 -5.28 15.87 4.67
N ALA A 125 -5.49 15.21 3.55
CA ALA A 125 -4.74 15.48 2.32
C ALA A 125 -5.46 16.58 1.51
N PRO A 126 -4.76 17.37 0.69
CA PRO A 126 -5.43 18.27 -0.24
C PRO A 126 -6.26 17.47 -1.26
N ALA A 127 -7.46 17.94 -1.59
CA ALA A 127 -8.25 17.34 -2.66
C ALA A 127 -7.59 17.52 -4.02
N ARG A 128 -7.83 16.56 -4.91
CA ARG A 128 -7.35 16.63 -6.30
C ARG A 128 -8.28 17.53 -7.07
N ILE A 129 -7.72 18.41 -7.89
CA ILE A 129 -8.51 19.22 -8.80
C ILE A 129 -8.98 18.36 -9.98
N THR A 130 -10.28 18.30 -10.21
CA THR A 130 -10.88 17.63 -11.37
C THR A 130 -10.65 18.54 -12.58
N GLN A 131 -9.75 18.17 -13.50
CA GLN A 131 -9.32 18.98 -14.66
C GLN A 131 -10.40 19.14 -15.76
N SER A 132 -11.68 19.27 -15.43
CA SER A 132 -12.76 19.43 -16.42
C SER A 132 -12.87 20.87 -16.98
N HIS A 133 -12.20 21.86 -16.39
CA HIS A 133 -12.25 23.27 -16.82
C HIS A 133 -10.89 23.89 -17.24
N GLN A 134 -9.90 23.09 -17.66
CA GLN A 134 -8.74 23.63 -18.38
C GLN A 134 -9.00 23.75 -19.89
N LEU A 135 -9.82 24.72 -20.30
CA LEU A 135 -9.54 25.47 -21.52
C LEU A 135 -9.12 26.89 -21.17
N GLY A 136 -7.90 26.97 -20.64
CA GLY A 136 -7.21 28.22 -20.34
C GLY A 136 -5.73 28.01 -20.03
N GLY A 137 -5.10 26.97 -20.61
CA GLY A 137 -3.64 26.84 -20.77
C GLY A 137 -2.77 26.95 -19.51
N ARG A 138 -2.46 25.81 -18.88
CA ARG A 138 -1.10 25.39 -18.46
C ARG A 138 -1.20 24.06 -17.71
N ARG A 139 -0.76 23.00 -18.38
CA ARG A 139 -0.56 21.69 -17.77
C ARG A 139 0.59 21.80 -16.77
N PHE A 140 0.30 21.65 -15.49
CA PHE A 140 1.34 21.26 -14.54
C PHE A 140 1.46 19.74 -14.63
N SER A 141 2.34 19.28 -15.52
CA SER A 141 2.90 17.95 -15.41
C SER A 141 3.70 17.92 -14.12
N SER A 142 3.27 17.09 -13.16
CA SER A 142 4.09 16.71 -12.02
C SER A 142 5.39 16.08 -12.56
N ALA A 143 6.52 16.71 -12.25
CA ALA A 143 7.86 16.14 -12.41
C ALA A 143 8.25 15.43 -11.10
#